data_AF-A0A2G6G1D7-F1
#
_entry.id   AF-A0A2G6G1D7-F1
#
_cell.length_a   1.000
_cell.length_b   1.000
_cell.length_c   1.000
_cell.angle_alpha   90.00
_cell.angle_beta   90.00
_cell.angle_gamma   90.00
#
_symmetry.space_group_name_H-M   'P 1'
#
loop_
_entity.id
_entity.type
_entity.pdbx_description
1 polymer ?
#
loop_
_entity_poly.entity_id
_entity_poly.type
_entity_poly.pdbx_seq_one_letter_code
_entity_poly.pdbx_strand_id
1 'polypeptide(L)'
;MLRYTPFYSKVREIIRSGQLGDVISMHATEGVDAWHQAHSFVRGHWGRSADSTPMIVAKCCHDTDYLVWLMGSRCKAVSSFGRLSYFNEKHAPEGAAERCTSGCPHAEPQGGNCMYDTHLYLGKHERWLDMVYPDPAKRSREEVLEWLETSKWGRCAWKCDNDVVDHQVVNMDFENGSTASLTMTAFDCGRSIEIHGTKGTLRGGDAFKKFSGADITVRDHATGKTEYIRLEEIKDGGYQGHGGGDRGLVDAMDAIFRGEGPENSLIEHSIEGHLIGFAAEQSRLNGGVAVRIEHPEA
;
A
#
# COMPACT_ATOMS: atom_id res chain seq x y z
N MET A 1 1.96 -3.70 11.50
CA MET A 1 0.57 -3.19 11.50
C MET A 1 -0.40 -4.18 10.83
N LEU A 2 -0.26 -4.49 9.53
CA LEU A 2 -1.25 -5.35 8.84
C LEU A 2 -1.37 -6.80 9.37
N ARG A 3 -0.30 -7.36 9.95
CA ARG A 3 -0.32 -8.67 10.64
C ARG A 3 -1.42 -8.77 11.70
N TYR A 4 -1.81 -7.64 12.31
CA TYR A 4 -2.79 -7.57 13.39
C TYR A 4 -4.22 -7.32 12.90
N THR A 5 -4.43 -7.21 11.59
CA THR A 5 -5.80 -7.12 11.04
C THR A 5 -6.50 -8.48 11.17
N PRO A 6 -7.84 -8.51 11.34
CA PRO A 6 -8.59 -9.76 11.33
C PRO A 6 -8.41 -10.54 10.03
N PHE A 7 -8.27 -9.82 8.90
CA PHE A 7 -8.07 -10.43 7.59
C PHE A 7 -6.77 -11.24 7.52
N TYR A 8 -5.62 -10.60 7.71
CA TYR A 8 -4.35 -11.31 7.61
C TYR A 8 -4.16 -12.33 8.73
N SER A 9 -4.78 -12.10 9.90
CA SER A 9 -4.85 -13.11 10.97
C SER A 9 -5.61 -14.36 10.52
N LYS A 10 -6.79 -14.20 9.89
CA LYS A 10 -7.57 -15.33 9.37
C LYS A 10 -6.86 -16.03 8.21
N VAL A 11 -6.22 -15.29 7.31
CA VAL A 11 -5.39 -15.88 6.25
C VAL A 11 -4.29 -16.74 6.85
N ARG A 12 -3.59 -16.26 7.89
CA ARG A 12 -2.55 -17.03 8.57
C ARG A 12 -3.10 -18.27 9.27
N GLU A 13 -4.27 -18.18 9.90
CA GLU A 13 -4.96 -19.34 10.49
C GLU A 13 -5.21 -20.43 9.44
N ILE A 14 -5.70 -20.06 8.25
CA ILE A 14 -5.97 -20.99 7.14
C ILE A 14 -4.68 -21.63 6.61
N ILE A 15 -3.59 -20.87 6.50
CA ILE A 15 -2.28 -21.44 6.12
C ILE A 15 -1.82 -22.45 7.18
N ARG A 16 -1.86 -22.08 8.47
CA ARG A 16 -1.38 -22.91 9.58
C ARG A 16 -2.23 -24.15 9.83
N SER A 17 -3.50 -24.15 9.46
CA SER A 17 -4.37 -25.33 9.55
C SER A 17 -3.96 -26.43 8.57
N GLY A 18 -3.13 -26.12 7.56
CA GLY A 18 -2.74 -27.03 6.50
C GLY A 18 -3.81 -27.19 5.41
N GLN A 19 -4.88 -26.40 5.44
CA GLN A 19 -5.96 -26.43 4.43
C GLN A 19 -5.44 -26.17 3.01
N LEU A 20 -4.40 -25.35 2.86
CA LEU A 20 -3.76 -25.08 1.56
C LEU A 20 -2.65 -26.09 1.21
N GLY A 21 -2.23 -26.95 2.14
CA GLY A 21 -1.00 -27.72 2.00
C GLY A 21 0.24 -26.83 2.06
N ASP A 22 1.28 -27.19 1.32
CA ASP A 22 2.50 -26.39 1.22
C ASP A 22 2.23 -25.18 0.33
N VAL A 23 2.55 -23.98 0.81
CA VAL A 23 2.40 -22.75 0.02
C VAL A 23 3.52 -22.67 -1.01
N ILE A 24 3.15 -22.57 -2.29
CA ILE A 24 4.07 -22.53 -3.42
C ILE A 24 4.30 -21.08 -3.88
N SER A 25 3.25 -20.29 -3.97
CA SER A 25 3.37 -18.88 -4.37
C SER A 25 2.32 -17.97 -3.74
N MET A 26 2.68 -16.69 -3.60
CA MET A 26 1.77 -15.62 -3.20
C MET A 26 1.78 -14.46 -4.21
N HIS A 27 0.63 -13.88 -4.48
CA HIS A 27 0.52 -12.66 -5.28
C HIS A 27 -0.27 -11.63 -4.49
N ALA A 28 0.33 -10.46 -4.28
CA ALA A 28 -0.31 -9.35 -3.60
C ALA A 28 -0.35 -8.10 -4.49
N THR A 29 -1.37 -7.29 -4.28
CA THR A 29 -1.49 -5.96 -4.89
C THR A 29 -1.81 -4.92 -3.83
N GLU A 30 -1.12 -3.78 -3.91
CA GLU A 30 -1.42 -2.53 -3.22
C GLU A 30 -1.86 -1.49 -4.26
N GLY A 31 -3.15 -1.19 -4.27
CA GLY A 31 -3.73 -0.04 -4.96
C GLY A 31 -3.68 1.19 -4.06
N VAL A 32 -2.81 2.14 -4.39
CA VAL A 32 -2.58 3.36 -3.59
C VAL A 32 -3.78 4.30 -3.60
N ASP A 33 -4.63 4.23 -4.63
CA ASP A 33 -5.58 5.23 -5.11
C ASP A 33 -4.90 6.40 -5.85
N ALA A 34 -5.49 6.81 -6.97
CA ALA A 34 -4.90 7.81 -7.86
C ALA A 34 -4.83 9.19 -7.19
N TRP A 35 -5.87 9.59 -6.46
CA TRP A 35 -5.85 10.85 -5.72
C TRP A 35 -4.81 10.81 -4.60
N HIS A 36 -4.75 9.69 -3.87
CA HIS A 36 -3.74 9.50 -2.84
C HIS A 36 -2.31 9.53 -3.41
N GLN A 37 -2.06 8.95 -4.58
CA GLN A 37 -0.78 9.10 -5.28
C GLN A 37 -0.45 10.59 -5.49
N ALA A 38 -1.39 11.34 -6.08
CA ALA A 38 -1.20 12.75 -6.36
C ALA A 38 -0.99 13.59 -5.08
N HIS A 39 -1.68 13.24 -4.00
CA HIS A 39 -1.56 13.90 -2.71
C HIS A 39 -0.22 13.63 -2.04
N SER A 40 0.16 12.36 -1.85
CA SER A 40 1.29 11.95 -1.00
C SER A 40 2.63 11.89 -1.75
N PHE A 41 2.61 11.39 -2.99
CA PHE A 41 3.79 10.98 -3.76
C PHE A 41 4.05 11.85 -4.99
N VAL A 42 3.22 12.88 -5.21
CA VAL A 42 3.44 13.87 -6.28
C VAL A 42 3.58 15.26 -5.67
N ARG A 43 2.60 15.71 -4.89
CA ARG A 43 2.63 17.01 -4.19
C ARG A 43 3.29 16.92 -2.81
N GLY A 44 3.09 15.78 -2.15
CA GLY A 44 3.35 15.60 -0.73
C GLY A 44 4.80 15.30 -0.38
N HIS A 45 4.98 14.90 0.88
CA HIS A 45 6.29 14.72 1.50
C HIS A 45 7.15 13.63 0.86
N TRP A 46 6.54 12.67 0.15
CA TRP A 46 7.23 11.53 -0.45
C TRP A 46 7.40 11.65 -1.97
N GLY A 47 7.18 12.84 -2.55
CA GLY A 47 7.29 13.01 -3.99
C GLY A 47 8.72 13.07 -4.53
N ARG A 48 9.70 13.36 -3.67
CA ARG A 48 11.11 13.50 -4.06
C ARG A 48 11.98 12.48 -3.33
N SER A 49 12.60 11.59 -4.10
CA SER A 49 13.45 10.51 -3.61
C SER A 49 14.65 10.99 -2.79
N ALA A 50 15.16 12.18 -3.08
CA ALA A 50 16.25 12.80 -2.33
C ALA A 50 15.85 13.27 -0.92
N ASP A 51 14.56 13.52 -0.69
CA ASP A 51 14.03 14.08 0.54
C ASP A 51 13.26 13.03 1.39
N SER A 52 13.07 11.82 0.87
CA SER A 52 12.22 10.80 1.50
C SER A 52 12.74 9.36 1.32
N THR A 53 12.15 8.42 2.05
CA THR A 53 12.37 6.99 1.81
C THR A 53 11.77 6.55 0.46
N PRO A 54 12.28 5.50 -0.20
CA PRO A 54 11.69 4.97 -1.43
C PRO A 54 10.21 4.66 -1.27
N MET A 55 9.42 4.87 -2.33
CA MET A 55 7.97 4.70 -2.26
C MET A 55 7.57 3.29 -1.80
N ILE A 56 8.26 2.24 -2.26
CA ILE A 56 7.99 0.86 -1.84
C ILE A 56 8.18 0.66 -0.34
N VAL A 57 9.11 1.39 0.30
CA VAL A 57 9.28 1.36 1.76
C VAL A 57 8.20 2.20 2.44
N ALA A 58 7.95 3.42 1.95
CA ALA A 58 6.96 4.33 2.53
C ALA A 58 5.54 3.74 2.53
N LYS A 59 5.17 3.04 1.45
CA LYS A 59 3.80 2.60 1.19
C LYS A 59 3.60 1.10 1.39
N CYS A 60 4.65 0.29 1.24
CA CYS A 60 4.56 -1.16 1.15
C CYS A 60 5.51 -1.92 2.08
N CYS A 61 6.12 -1.26 3.07
CA CYS A 61 6.86 -1.98 4.11
C CYS A 61 5.96 -2.95 4.88
N HIS A 62 4.69 -2.60 5.13
CA HIS A 62 3.72 -3.53 5.72
C HIS A 62 3.29 -4.64 4.77
N ASP A 63 3.37 -4.42 3.44
CA ASP A 63 2.95 -5.41 2.44
C ASP A 63 3.99 -6.52 2.30
N THR A 64 5.24 -6.11 2.15
CA THR A 64 6.40 -7.01 2.19
C THR A 64 6.49 -7.74 3.53
N ASP A 65 6.20 -7.06 4.64
CA ASP A 65 6.16 -7.63 5.97
C ASP A 65 5.14 -8.76 6.15
N TYR A 66 3.87 -8.58 5.76
CA TYR A 66 2.90 -9.67 5.89
C TYR A 66 3.19 -10.81 4.92
N LEU A 67 3.75 -10.55 3.73
CA LEU A 67 4.07 -11.60 2.76
C LEU A 67 5.07 -12.60 3.33
N VAL A 68 6.18 -12.11 3.91
CA VAL A 68 7.15 -12.97 4.59
C VAL A 68 6.53 -13.69 5.78
N TRP A 69 5.74 -12.97 6.57
CA TRP A 69 5.09 -13.53 7.75
C TRP A 69 4.11 -14.66 7.44
N LEU A 70 3.35 -14.53 6.35
CA LEU A 70 2.45 -15.57 5.85
C LEU A 70 3.24 -16.72 5.22
N MET A 71 4.32 -16.42 4.49
CA MET A 71 5.17 -17.43 3.87
C MET A 71 5.88 -18.30 4.91
N GLY A 72 6.21 -17.72 6.07
CA GLY A 72 6.92 -18.42 7.15
C GLY A 72 8.35 -18.82 6.79
N SER A 73 8.95 -18.12 5.82
CA SER A 73 10.32 -18.34 5.34
C SER A 73 10.99 -16.99 5.09
N ARG A 74 12.32 -16.92 5.23
CA ARG A 74 13.09 -15.70 4.93
C ARG A 74 13.14 -15.45 3.43
N CYS A 75 13.12 -14.18 3.04
CA CYS A 75 13.26 -13.80 1.64
C CYS A 75 14.75 -13.80 1.29
N LYS A 76 15.15 -14.67 0.37
CA LYS A 76 16.54 -14.88 -0.03
C LYS A 76 17.01 -13.82 -1.03
N ALA A 77 16.15 -13.48 -1.99
CA ALA A 77 16.48 -12.49 -3.01
C ALA A 77 15.24 -11.84 -3.60
N VAL A 78 15.42 -10.64 -4.15
CA VAL A 78 14.35 -9.89 -4.81
C VAL A 78 14.79 -9.37 -6.17
N SER A 79 13.84 -9.24 -7.10
CA SER A 79 14.00 -8.43 -8.32
C SER A 79 12.84 -7.47 -8.46
N SER A 80 13.08 -6.25 -8.95
CA SER A 80 12.03 -5.24 -9.03
C SER A 80 12.12 -4.36 -10.27
N PHE A 81 10.95 -3.97 -10.76
CA PHE A 81 10.80 -3.02 -11.86
C PHE A 81 9.71 -2.01 -11.52
N GLY A 82 9.96 -0.74 -11.81
CA GLY A 82 9.02 0.35 -11.55
C GLY A 82 9.54 1.66 -12.11
N ARG A 83 8.64 2.61 -12.34
CA ARG A 83 8.97 3.91 -12.95
C ARG A 83 7.88 4.93 -12.66
N LEU A 84 8.20 6.20 -12.89
CA LEU A 84 7.22 7.28 -13.00
C LEU A 84 6.75 7.36 -14.45
N SER A 85 5.55 6.86 -14.75
CA SER A 85 5.03 6.80 -16.11
C SER A 85 4.03 7.90 -16.43
N TYR A 86 3.17 8.28 -15.49
CA TYR A 86 2.00 9.13 -15.75
C TYR A 86 2.07 10.50 -15.08
N PHE A 87 2.52 10.60 -13.83
CA PHE A 87 2.53 11.86 -13.09
C PHE A 87 3.76 12.72 -13.45
N ASN A 88 3.86 13.09 -14.72
CA ASN A 88 4.92 13.92 -15.29
C ASN A 88 4.37 14.85 -16.38
N GLU A 89 5.16 15.86 -16.76
CA GLU A 89 4.73 16.96 -17.63
C GLU A 89 4.22 16.51 -19.00
N LYS A 90 4.71 15.38 -19.53
CA LYS A 90 4.27 14.84 -20.84
C LYS A 90 2.79 14.43 -20.86
N HIS A 91 2.19 14.22 -19.69
CA HIS A 91 0.80 13.83 -19.53
C HIS A 91 -0.07 14.98 -19.00
N ALA A 92 0.50 16.18 -18.84
CA ALA A 92 -0.28 17.35 -18.45
C ALA A 92 -1.35 17.64 -19.51
N PRO A 93 -2.63 17.85 -19.12
CA PRO A 93 -3.66 18.29 -20.05
C PRO A 93 -3.24 19.59 -20.76
N GLU A 94 -3.57 19.71 -22.05
CA GLU A 94 -3.26 20.91 -22.82
C GLU A 94 -3.88 22.16 -22.15
N GLY A 95 -3.07 23.21 -21.97
CA GLY A 95 -3.51 24.44 -21.30
C GLY A 95 -3.61 24.34 -19.77
N ALA A 96 -3.21 23.23 -19.14
CA ALA A 96 -3.16 23.14 -17.68
C ALA A 96 -2.18 24.17 -17.10
N ALA A 97 -2.65 24.94 -16.12
CA ALA A 97 -1.82 25.90 -15.39
C ALA A 97 -0.81 25.19 -14.47
N GLU A 98 0.22 25.91 -14.01
CA GLU A 98 1.21 25.40 -13.04
C GLU A 98 0.56 25.00 -11.71
N ARG A 99 -0.53 25.68 -11.34
CA ARG A 99 -1.31 25.45 -10.14
C ARG A 99 -2.77 25.42 -10.51
N CYS A 100 -3.54 24.54 -9.86
CA CYS A 100 -4.98 24.45 -10.12
C CYS A 100 -5.69 25.76 -9.73
N THR A 101 -5.19 26.47 -8.71
CA THR A 101 -5.69 27.77 -8.25
C THR A 101 -5.35 28.96 -9.15
N SER A 102 -4.47 28.80 -10.15
CA SER A 102 -4.04 29.89 -11.05
C SER A 102 -4.89 29.97 -12.33
N GLY A 103 -6.21 29.77 -12.22
CA GLY A 103 -7.13 29.86 -13.35
C GLY A 103 -7.01 28.70 -14.35
N CYS A 104 -6.74 27.48 -13.87
CA CYS A 104 -6.59 26.31 -14.74
C CYS A 104 -7.94 25.98 -15.41
N PRO A 105 -8.03 25.87 -16.75
CA PRO A 105 -9.29 25.58 -17.44
C PRO A 105 -9.86 24.18 -17.11
N HIS A 106 -9.03 23.29 -16.56
CA HIS A 106 -9.41 21.93 -16.18
C HIS A 106 -9.84 21.79 -14.71
N ALA A 107 -9.75 22.86 -13.92
CA ALA A 107 -10.11 22.89 -12.51
C ALA A 107 -11.39 23.70 -12.30
N GLU A 108 -12.04 23.50 -11.15
CA GLU A 108 -12.97 24.50 -10.62
C GLU A 108 -12.19 25.78 -10.23
N PRO A 109 -12.82 26.97 -10.24
CA PRO A 109 -14.18 27.27 -10.69
C PRO A 109 -14.31 27.48 -12.21
N GLN A 110 -13.29 27.15 -13.01
CA GLN A 110 -13.31 27.37 -14.47
C GLN A 110 -14.22 26.39 -15.23
N GLY A 111 -14.91 25.47 -14.53
CA GLY A 111 -15.85 24.51 -15.10
C GLY A 111 -15.19 23.22 -15.63
N GLY A 112 -13.93 22.97 -15.29
CA GLY A 112 -13.24 21.73 -15.62
C GLY A 112 -13.53 20.58 -14.64
N ASN A 113 -13.20 19.35 -15.04
CA ASN A 113 -13.52 18.13 -14.27
C ASN A 113 -12.28 17.29 -13.95
N CYS A 114 -11.11 17.90 -13.86
CA CYS A 114 -9.87 17.19 -13.57
C CYS A 114 -9.96 16.44 -12.24
N MET A 115 -9.72 15.12 -12.28
CA MET A 115 -9.75 14.27 -11.08
C MET A 115 -8.67 14.62 -10.06
N TYR A 116 -7.66 15.43 -10.43
CA TYR A 116 -6.60 15.91 -9.54
C TYR A 116 -6.72 17.40 -9.23
N ASP A 117 -7.87 18.03 -9.47
CA ASP A 117 -8.11 19.40 -9.06
C ASP A 117 -7.93 19.58 -7.54
N THR A 118 -7.12 20.55 -7.13
CA THR A 118 -6.80 20.80 -5.73
C THR A 118 -7.99 21.40 -4.98
N HIS A 119 -8.95 22.02 -5.67
CA HIS A 119 -10.17 22.50 -5.02
C HIS A 119 -11.01 21.36 -4.42
N LEU A 120 -10.77 20.10 -4.82
CA LEU A 120 -11.40 18.94 -4.22
C LEU A 120 -11.02 18.73 -2.74
N TYR A 121 -9.95 19.37 -2.22
CA TYR A 121 -9.69 19.46 -0.79
C TYR A 121 -10.79 20.21 -0.02
N LEU A 122 -11.60 21.03 -0.68
CA LEU A 122 -12.72 21.74 -0.05
C LEU A 122 -14.02 20.91 0.00
N GLY A 123 -13.95 19.63 -0.35
CA GLY A 123 -15.11 18.74 -0.42
C GLY A 123 -14.71 17.28 -0.34
N LYS A 124 -14.79 16.55 -1.47
CA LYS A 124 -14.60 15.09 -1.52
C LYS A 124 -13.29 14.60 -0.86
N HIS A 125 -12.25 15.44 -0.86
CA HIS A 125 -10.94 15.11 -0.33
C HIS A 125 -10.53 15.93 0.89
N GLU A 126 -11.49 16.53 1.59
CA GLU A 126 -11.27 17.33 2.80
C GLU A 126 -10.46 16.60 3.87
N ARG A 127 -10.73 15.31 4.11
CA ARG A 127 -10.01 14.51 5.12
C ARG A 127 -8.49 14.55 5.00
N TRP A 128 -7.97 14.79 3.78
CA TRP A 128 -6.53 14.82 3.54
C TRP A 128 -5.87 16.07 4.10
N LEU A 129 -6.63 17.15 4.30
CA LEU A 129 -6.14 18.36 4.94
C LEU A 129 -5.74 18.11 6.40
N ASP A 130 -6.31 17.10 7.07
CA ASP A 130 -5.97 16.76 8.46
C ASP A 130 -4.49 16.34 8.61
N MET A 131 -3.86 15.89 7.52
CA MET A 131 -2.47 15.44 7.50
C MET A 131 -1.47 16.51 7.06
N VAL A 132 -1.90 17.55 6.34
CA VAL A 132 -0.99 18.45 5.63
C VAL A 132 -1.27 19.94 5.84
N TYR A 133 -2.47 20.27 6.28
CA TYR A 133 -2.84 21.65 6.56
C TYR A 133 -2.25 22.09 7.90
N PRO A 134 -1.67 23.30 8.03
CA PRO A 134 -0.97 23.71 9.24
C PRO A 134 -1.80 23.71 10.54
N ASP A 135 -3.06 24.12 10.48
CA ASP A 135 -4.01 24.07 11.62
C ASP A 135 -5.25 23.26 11.23
N PRO A 136 -5.18 21.91 11.28
CA PRO A 136 -6.26 21.07 10.78
C PRO A 136 -7.55 21.20 11.62
N ALA A 137 -7.46 21.68 12.86
CA ALA A 137 -8.61 21.87 13.74
C ALA A 137 -9.39 23.18 13.45
N LYS A 138 -8.78 24.12 12.72
CA LYS A 138 -9.38 25.41 12.39
C LYS A 138 -9.04 25.81 10.96
N ARG A 139 -9.99 25.60 10.06
CA ARG A 139 -9.87 26.00 8.66
C ARG A 139 -11.23 26.43 8.09
N SER A 140 -11.29 27.64 7.57
CA SER A 140 -12.36 28.11 6.69
C SER A 140 -12.05 27.74 5.24
N ARG A 141 -13.07 27.83 4.38
CA ARG A 141 -12.90 27.59 2.94
C ARG A 141 -11.88 28.55 2.33
N GLU A 142 -11.94 29.81 2.73
CA GLU A 142 -11.11 30.91 2.26
C GLU A 142 -9.64 30.71 2.64
N GLU A 143 -9.37 30.32 3.89
CA GLU A 143 -7.99 30.05 4.35
C GLU A 143 -7.37 28.84 3.62
N VAL A 144 -8.16 27.80 3.34
CA VAL A 144 -7.68 26.65 2.56
C VAL A 144 -7.38 27.06 1.12
N LEU A 145 -8.20 27.92 0.50
CA LEU A 145 -7.92 28.44 -0.84
C LEU A 145 -6.61 29.23 -0.87
N GLU A 146 -6.41 30.16 0.06
CA GLU A 146 -5.17 30.94 0.18
C GLU A 146 -3.95 30.03 0.41
N TRP A 147 -4.08 29.01 1.25
CA TRP A 147 -3.03 28.01 1.43
C TRP A 147 -2.75 27.23 0.14
N LEU A 148 -3.77 26.85 -0.62
CA LEU A 148 -3.60 26.21 -1.93
C LEU A 148 -3.01 27.14 -3.00
N GLU A 149 -2.99 28.46 -2.82
CA GLU A 149 -2.28 29.36 -3.72
C GLU A 149 -0.76 29.31 -3.55
N THR A 150 -0.28 28.91 -2.38
CA THR A 150 1.16 28.95 -2.05
C THR A 150 1.77 27.59 -1.74
N SER A 151 1.00 26.64 -1.20
CA SER A 151 1.51 25.34 -0.75
C SER A 151 1.89 24.39 -1.89
N LYS A 152 2.61 23.30 -1.59
CA LYS A 152 2.89 22.26 -2.59
C LYS A 152 1.60 21.56 -3.08
N TRP A 153 0.58 21.49 -2.23
CA TRP A 153 -0.67 20.80 -2.53
C TRP A 153 -1.59 21.54 -3.48
N GLY A 154 -1.30 22.80 -3.81
CA GLY A 154 -1.98 23.57 -4.86
C GLY A 154 -1.47 23.37 -6.29
N ARG A 155 -0.33 22.70 -6.46
CA ARG A 155 0.29 22.48 -7.77
C ARG A 155 -0.48 21.51 -8.64
N CYS A 156 -0.38 21.68 -9.95
CA CYS A 156 -0.87 20.70 -10.93
C CYS A 156 -0.11 19.37 -10.75
N ALA A 157 -0.83 18.24 -10.74
CA ALA A 157 -0.25 16.92 -10.50
C ALA A 157 0.76 16.45 -11.57
N TRP A 158 0.79 17.10 -12.73
CA TRP A 158 1.75 16.81 -13.80
C TRP A 158 2.87 17.85 -13.92
N LYS A 159 2.79 18.94 -13.14
CA LYS A 159 3.77 20.02 -13.13
C LYS A 159 4.42 20.16 -11.75
N CYS A 160 4.56 19.02 -11.07
CA CYS A 160 5.36 18.84 -9.87
C CYS A 160 6.79 18.41 -10.23
N ASP A 161 7.69 18.51 -9.27
CA ASP A 161 9.10 18.08 -9.36
C ASP A 161 9.30 16.67 -8.74
N ASN A 162 8.25 15.85 -8.75
CA ASN A 162 8.30 14.50 -8.23
C ASN A 162 9.10 13.56 -9.14
N ASP A 163 9.81 12.61 -8.54
CA ASP A 163 10.66 11.64 -9.24
C ASP A 163 10.40 10.18 -8.80
N VAL A 164 9.52 9.98 -7.81
CA VAL A 164 9.15 8.65 -7.32
C VAL A 164 8.22 7.92 -8.30
N VAL A 165 8.24 6.60 -8.22
CA VAL A 165 7.44 5.72 -9.09
C VAL A 165 5.93 5.93 -8.92
N ASP A 166 5.14 5.59 -9.93
CA ASP A 166 3.67 5.46 -9.80
C ASP A 166 3.20 4.00 -9.90
N HIS A 167 4.11 3.10 -10.28
CA HIS A 167 3.93 1.66 -10.18
C HIS A 167 5.27 0.95 -9.99
N GLN A 168 5.25 -0.15 -9.25
CA GLN A 168 6.40 -1.00 -9.01
C GLN A 168 5.95 -2.45 -8.74
N VAL A 169 6.64 -3.38 -9.38
CA VAL A 169 6.49 -4.83 -9.16
C VAL A 169 7.74 -5.34 -8.45
N VAL A 170 7.56 -6.15 -7.43
CA VAL A 170 8.63 -6.81 -6.67
C VAL A 170 8.39 -8.31 -6.72
N ASN A 171 9.35 -9.07 -7.21
CA ASN A 171 9.38 -10.52 -7.14
C ASN A 171 10.33 -10.97 -6.02
N MET A 172 9.96 -12.01 -5.30
CA MET A 172 10.66 -12.51 -4.10
C MET A 172 10.91 -14.01 -4.24
N ASP A 173 12.17 -14.42 -4.04
CA ASP A 173 12.62 -15.82 -3.93
C ASP A 173 12.83 -16.14 -2.44
N PHE A 174 12.21 -17.20 -1.92
CA PHE A 174 12.31 -17.59 -0.50
C PHE A 174 13.23 -18.79 -0.31
N GLU A 175 13.78 -18.94 0.90
CA GLU A 175 14.71 -20.03 1.22
C GLU A 175 14.08 -21.44 1.11
N ASN A 176 12.77 -21.56 1.35
CA ASN A 176 12.04 -22.81 1.21
C ASN A 176 11.68 -23.16 -0.26
N GLY A 177 12.10 -22.33 -1.23
CA GLY A 177 11.81 -22.52 -2.66
C GLY A 177 10.45 -21.98 -3.11
N SER A 178 9.66 -21.39 -2.22
CA SER A 178 8.42 -20.69 -2.57
C SER A 178 8.71 -19.30 -3.13
N THR A 179 7.72 -18.69 -3.78
CA THR A 179 7.86 -17.38 -4.42
C THR A 179 6.76 -16.42 -4.02
N ALA A 180 7.02 -15.11 -4.11
CA ALA A 180 5.95 -14.11 -4.03
C ALA A 180 6.14 -12.97 -5.02
N SER A 181 5.04 -12.29 -5.35
CA SER A 181 5.08 -11.03 -6.08
C SER A 181 4.19 -9.98 -5.40
N LEU A 182 4.66 -8.74 -5.33
CA LEU A 182 3.89 -7.59 -4.92
C LEU A 182 3.80 -6.58 -6.07
N THR A 183 2.60 -6.14 -6.42
CA THR A 183 2.38 -4.99 -7.30
C THR A 183 1.87 -3.81 -6.51
N MET A 184 2.62 -2.72 -6.46
CA MET A 184 2.15 -1.43 -5.97
C MET A 184 1.80 -0.55 -7.17
N THR A 185 0.62 0.08 -7.16
CA THR A 185 0.13 0.90 -8.27
C THR A 185 -0.70 2.09 -7.80
N ALA A 186 -0.51 3.24 -8.44
CA ALA A 186 -1.35 4.43 -8.30
C ALA A 186 -2.74 4.27 -8.92
N PHE A 187 -2.95 3.25 -9.76
CA PHE A 187 -4.10 3.15 -10.67
C PHE A 187 -5.19 2.19 -10.20
N ASP A 188 -5.15 1.78 -8.93
CA ASP A 188 -6.21 1.04 -8.27
C ASP A 188 -6.28 1.45 -6.79
N CYS A 189 -7.28 0.98 -6.05
CA CYS A 189 -7.46 1.28 -4.64
C CYS A 189 -7.75 0.01 -3.83
N GLY A 190 -6.98 -0.19 -2.76
CA GLY A 190 -7.16 -1.29 -1.81
C GLY A 190 -6.11 -2.38 -1.94
N ARG A 191 -6.25 -3.44 -1.15
CA ARG A 191 -5.32 -4.58 -1.14
C ARG A 191 -5.99 -5.85 -1.61
N SER A 192 -5.22 -6.73 -2.22
CA SER A 192 -5.68 -8.08 -2.56
C SER A 192 -4.53 -9.06 -2.48
N ILE A 193 -4.84 -10.30 -2.13
CA ILE A 193 -3.87 -11.40 -2.03
C ILE A 193 -4.46 -12.69 -2.61
N GLU A 194 -3.61 -13.41 -3.32
CA GLU A 194 -3.84 -14.78 -3.77
C GLU A 194 -2.71 -15.67 -3.24
N ILE A 195 -3.06 -16.84 -2.75
CA ILE A 195 -2.10 -17.81 -2.20
C ILE A 195 -2.37 -19.16 -2.83
N HIS A 196 -1.36 -19.71 -3.48
CA HIS A 196 -1.42 -21.00 -4.17
C HIS A 196 -0.67 -22.04 -3.35
N GLY A 197 -1.42 -22.96 -2.75
CA GLY A 197 -0.87 -24.13 -2.07
C GLY A 197 -1.06 -25.42 -2.84
N THR A 198 -0.43 -26.50 -2.38
CA THR A 198 -0.52 -27.81 -3.04
C THR A 198 -1.92 -28.44 -2.94
N LYS A 199 -2.70 -28.11 -1.90
CA LYS A 199 -4.04 -28.68 -1.65
C LYS A 199 -5.19 -27.69 -1.87
N GLY A 200 -4.89 -26.39 -1.92
CA GLY A 200 -5.93 -25.38 -2.10
C GLY A 200 -5.39 -24.04 -2.56
N THR A 201 -6.32 -23.19 -3.03
CA THR A 201 -6.05 -21.80 -3.42
C THR A 201 -6.89 -20.87 -2.56
N LEU A 202 -6.25 -19.87 -1.96
CA LEU A 202 -6.93 -18.79 -1.22
C LEU A 202 -6.89 -17.50 -2.04
N ARG A 203 -8.01 -16.77 -2.07
CA ARG A 203 -8.09 -15.42 -2.62
C ARG A 203 -8.86 -14.50 -1.68
N GLY A 204 -8.39 -13.28 -1.47
CA GLY A 204 -9.07 -12.33 -0.59
C GLY A 204 -8.58 -10.90 -0.70
N GLY A 205 -9.28 -9.99 -0.05
CA GLY A 205 -9.02 -8.55 -0.06
C GLY A 205 -10.09 -7.76 -0.83
N ASP A 206 -9.88 -6.46 -1.00
CA ASP A 206 -10.87 -5.49 -1.47
C ASP A 206 -11.47 -5.86 -2.84
N ALA A 207 -10.63 -6.20 -3.82
CA ALA A 207 -11.10 -6.57 -5.15
C ALA A 207 -11.96 -7.84 -5.07
N PHE A 208 -11.49 -8.86 -4.35
CA PHE A 208 -12.21 -10.12 -4.19
C PHE A 208 -13.53 -9.98 -3.42
N LYS A 209 -13.57 -9.13 -2.40
CA LYS A 209 -14.80 -8.84 -1.65
C LYS A 209 -15.86 -8.22 -2.54
N LYS A 210 -15.49 -7.27 -3.41
CA LYS A 210 -16.41 -6.63 -4.35
C LYS A 210 -17.06 -7.64 -5.30
N PHE A 211 -16.31 -8.64 -5.78
CA PHE A 211 -16.82 -9.62 -6.74
C PHE A 211 -17.51 -10.84 -6.10
N SER A 212 -16.99 -11.34 -4.98
CA SER A 212 -17.48 -12.57 -4.34
C SER A 212 -18.48 -12.32 -3.21
N GLY A 213 -18.54 -11.10 -2.67
CA GLY A 213 -19.28 -10.76 -1.46
C GLY A 213 -18.70 -11.41 -0.19
N ALA A 214 -17.49 -11.95 -0.24
CA ALA A 214 -16.77 -12.56 0.87
C ALA A 214 -15.35 -11.96 0.97
N ASP A 215 -14.84 -11.81 2.20
CA ASP A 215 -13.50 -11.27 2.41
C ASP A 215 -12.42 -12.25 1.93
N ILE A 216 -12.65 -13.55 2.13
CA ILE A 216 -11.75 -14.64 1.74
C ILE A 216 -12.55 -15.74 1.04
N THR A 217 -11.96 -16.33 0.01
CA THR A 217 -12.43 -17.57 -0.61
C THR A 217 -11.32 -18.61 -0.57
N VAL A 218 -11.68 -19.87 -0.33
CA VAL A 218 -10.73 -20.99 -0.32
C VAL A 218 -11.27 -22.11 -1.21
N ARG A 219 -10.55 -22.40 -2.30
CA ARG A 219 -10.89 -23.50 -3.21
C ARG A 219 -10.04 -24.73 -2.87
N ASP A 220 -10.70 -25.82 -2.53
CA ASP A 220 -10.07 -27.13 -2.32
C ASP A 220 -9.77 -27.80 -3.68
N HIS A 221 -8.54 -28.29 -3.86
CA HIS A 221 -8.10 -28.87 -5.13
C HIS A 221 -8.65 -30.27 -5.39
N ALA A 222 -8.90 -31.06 -4.34
CA ALA A 222 -9.37 -32.43 -4.47
C ALA A 222 -10.85 -32.50 -4.86
N THR A 223 -11.66 -31.61 -4.30
CA THR A 223 -13.13 -31.59 -4.45
C THR A 223 -13.60 -30.51 -5.42
N GLY A 224 -12.78 -29.49 -5.68
CA GLY A 224 -13.16 -28.31 -6.46
C GLY A 224 -14.12 -27.36 -5.74
N LYS A 225 -14.54 -27.66 -4.51
CA LYS A 225 -15.47 -26.83 -3.73
C LYS A 225 -14.77 -25.54 -3.26
N THR A 226 -15.53 -24.45 -3.20
CA THR A 226 -15.06 -23.15 -2.72
C THR A 226 -15.82 -22.75 -1.47
N GLU A 227 -15.08 -22.51 -0.39
CA GLU A 227 -15.56 -21.90 0.85
C GLU A 227 -15.52 -20.37 0.72
N TYR A 228 -16.52 -19.69 1.29
CA TYR A 228 -16.65 -18.24 1.30
C TYR A 228 -16.72 -17.74 2.74
N ILE A 229 -15.69 -17.02 3.17
CA ILE A 229 -15.52 -16.56 4.55
C ILE A 229 -15.76 -15.06 4.60
N ARG A 230 -16.68 -14.64 5.47
CA ARG A 230 -16.97 -13.23 5.77
C ARG A 230 -16.44 -12.90 7.15
N LEU A 231 -15.71 -11.80 7.25
CA LEU A 231 -15.18 -11.30 8.51
C LEU A 231 -16.14 -10.23 9.06
N GLU A 232 -16.15 -10.09 10.39
CA GLU A 232 -16.90 -9.01 11.01
C GLU A 232 -16.32 -7.66 10.59
N GLU A 233 -17.20 -6.72 10.22
CA GLU A 233 -16.78 -5.39 9.82
C GLU A 233 -16.29 -4.60 11.05
N ILE A 234 -15.01 -4.25 11.05
CA ILE A 234 -14.48 -3.28 12.00
C ILE A 234 -14.91 -1.88 11.56
N LYS A 235 -15.57 -1.14 12.47
CA LYS A 235 -16.04 0.24 12.26
C LYS A 235 -14.91 1.28 12.25
N ASP A 236 -13.88 1.06 11.42
CA ASP A 236 -12.72 1.96 11.32
C ASP A 236 -12.24 2.14 9.87
N GLY A 237 -13.18 2.38 8.94
CA GLY A 237 -12.86 2.69 7.54
C GLY A 237 -12.36 1.51 6.68
N GLY A 238 -12.39 0.26 7.18
CA GLY A 238 -11.99 -0.93 6.44
C GLY A 238 -10.49 -0.95 6.09
N TYR A 239 -10.10 -1.56 4.97
CA TYR A 239 -8.68 -1.64 4.55
C TYR A 239 -8.04 -0.27 4.24
N GLN A 240 -8.86 0.77 4.01
CA GLN A 240 -8.37 2.14 3.86
C GLN A 240 -7.95 2.76 5.19
N GLY A 241 -8.59 2.39 6.31
CA GLY A 241 -8.24 2.77 7.68
C GLY A 241 -7.43 1.69 8.39
N HIS A 242 -6.45 1.10 7.69
CA HIS A 242 -5.55 0.06 8.22
C HIS A 242 -6.26 -1.24 8.66
N GLY A 243 -7.55 -1.43 8.37
CA GLY A 243 -8.28 -2.68 8.59
C GLY A 243 -8.38 -3.11 10.06
N GLY A 244 -8.31 -2.16 11.01
CA GLY A 244 -8.23 -2.45 12.45
C GLY A 244 -6.84 -2.88 12.94
N GLY A 245 -5.82 -2.85 12.08
CA GLY A 245 -4.45 -3.23 12.44
C GLY A 245 -3.81 -2.33 13.49
N ASP A 246 -4.19 -1.05 13.56
CA ASP A 246 -3.69 -0.12 14.57
C ASP A 246 -4.20 -0.49 15.98
N ARG A 247 -5.50 -0.78 16.11
CA ARG A 247 -6.07 -1.26 17.37
C ARG A 247 -5.42 -2.59 17.79
N GLY A 248 -5.31 -3.54 16.86
CA GLY A 248 -4.67 -4.83 17.13
C GLY A 248 -3.20 -4.70 17.53
N LEU A 249 -2.46 -3.72 16.98
CA LEU A 249 -1.10 -3.41 17.41
C LEU A 249 -1.06 -2.87 18.84
N VAL A 250 -1.96 -1.93 19.19
CA VAL A 250 -2.06 -1.38 20.56
C VAL A 250 -2.40 -2.49 21.57
N ASP A 251 -3.34 -3.36 21.24
CA ASP A 251 -3.72 -4.49 22.09
C ASP A 251 -2.55 -5.47 22.27
N ALA A 252 -1.79 -5.74 21.20
CA ALA A 252 -0.58 -6.57 21.28
C ALA A 252 0.52 -5.93 22.15
N MET A 253 0.71 -4.60 22.06
CA MET A 253 1.66 -3.88 22.91
C MET A 253 1.24 -3.92 24.38
N ASP A 254 -0.05 -3.72 24.69
CA ASP A 254 -0.58 -3.84 26.05
C ASP A 254 -0.36 -5.25 26.63
N ALA A 255 -0.59 -6.30 25.83
CA ALA A 255 -0.30 -7.68 26.23
C ALA A 255 1.20 -7.89 26.54
N ILE A 256 2.11 -7.36 25.72
CA ILE A 256 3.56 -7.42 25.99
C ILE A 256 3.89 -6.74 27.32
N PHE A 257 3.35 -5.54 27.57
CA PHE A 257 3.58 -4.82 28.83
C PHE A 257 3.01 -5.55 30.06
N ARG A 258 1.98 -6.36 29.88
CA ARG A 258 1.42 -7.24 30.93
C ARG A 258 2.19 -8.55 31.12
N GLY A 259 3.16 -8.86 30.25
CA GLY A 259 3.86 -10.15 30.25
C GLY A 259 3.04 -11.30 29.66
N GLU A 260 1.97 -10.99 28.93
CA GLU A 260 1.05 -11.93 28.28
C GLU A 260 1.26 -11.94 26.75
N GLY A 261 2.17 -11.11 26.26
CA GLY A 261 2.42 -10.89 24.84
C GLY A 261 3.22 -12.01 24.18
N PRO A 262 2.99 -12.26 22.88
CA PRO A 262 3.76 -13.23 22.12
C PRO A 262 5.22 -12.76 21.92
N GLU A 263 6.20 -13.65 22.15
CA GLU A 263 7.65 -13.38 21.98
C GLU A 263 8.00 -12.91 20.56
N ASN A 264 7.22 -13.31 19.56
CA ASN A 264 7.41 -13.05 18.14
C ASN A 264 7.04 -11.62 17.67
N SER A 265 7.09 -10.64 18.57
CA SER A 265 6.87 -9.20 18.32
C SER A 265 8.19 -8.41 18.24
N LEU A 266 9.32 -9.09 18.33
CA LEU A 266 10.66 -8.49 18.29
C LEU A 266 10.97 -7.84 16.94
N ILE A 267 11.84 -6.83 16.99
CA ILE A 267 12.32 -6.11 15.80
C ILE A 267 12.94 -7.04 14.76
N GLU A 268 13.57 -8.12 15.23
CA GLU A 268 14.20 -9.20 14.44
C GLU A 268 13.22 -9.86 13.47
N HIS A 269 11.91 -9.87 13.81
CA HIS A 269 10.86 -10.43 12.97
C HIS A 269 10.07 -9.39 12.18
N SER A 270 10.40 -8.10 12.34
CA SER A 270 9.70 -6.96 11.72
C SER A 270 10.60 -6.15 10.76
N ILE A 271 11.92 -6.36 10.82
CA ILE A 271 12.89 -5.70 9.94
C ILE A 271 12.86 -6.25 8.51
N GLU A 272 12.43 -7.51 8.33
CA GLU A 272 12.48 -8.20 7.04
C GLU A 272 11.72 -7.45 5.93
N GLY A 273 10.54 -6.90 6.23
CA GLY A 273 9.79 -6.11 5.25
C GLY A 273 10.55 -4.87 4.77
N HIS A 274 11.33 -4.23 5.67
CA HIS A 274 12.18 -3.10 5.31
C HIS A 274 13.38 -3.54 4.46
N LEU A 275 14.04 -4.65 4.82
CA LEU A 275 15.14 -5.22 4.03
C LEU A 275 14.70 -5.53 2.61
N ILE A 276 13.53 -6.18 2.45
CA ILE A 276 12.91 -6.44 1.15
C ILE A 276 12.63 -5.15 0.39
N GLY A 277 12.05 -4.15 1.06
CA GLY A 277 11.73 -2.86 0.43
C GLY A 277 12.98 -2.13 -0.11
N PHE A 278 14.05 -2.06 0.69
CA PHE A 278 15.30 -1.43 0.24
C PHE A 278 16.01 -2.24 -0.84
N ALA A 279 16.04 -3.57 -0.73
CA ALA A 279 16.61 -4.44 -1.76
C ALA A 279 15.81 -4.35 -3.08
N ALA A 280 14.48 -4.23 -3.01
CA ALA A 280 13.63 -4.03 -4.16
C ALA A 280 13.93 -2.68 -4.84
N GLU A 281 14.11 -1.61 -4.07
CA GLU A 281 14.51 -0.32 -4.62
C GLU A 281 15.90 -0.37 -5.28
N GLN A 282 16.87 -1.03 -4.63
CA GLN A 282 18.19 -1.24 -5.21
C GLN A 282 18.11 -2.01 -6.53
N SER A 283 17.28 -3.06 -6.59
CA SER A 283 17.05 -3.82 -7.82
C SER A 283 16.47 -2.94 -8.92
N ARG A 284 15.43 -2.15 -8.60
CA ARG A 284 14.76 -1.24 -9.54
C ARG A 284 15.72 -0.24 -10.16
N LEU A 285 16.54 0.41 -9.33
CA LEU A 285 17.52 1.40 -9.78
C LEU A 285 18.62 0.78 -10.66
N ASN A 286 18.88 -0.53 -10.50
CA ASN A 286 19.88 -1.27 -11.26
C ASN A 286 19.27 -2.14 -12.37
N GLY A 287 18.15 -1.72 -12.96
CA GLY A 287 17.56 -2.38 -14.13
C GLY A 287 16.94 -3.76 -13.84
N GLY A 288 16.55 -4.01 -12.59
CA GLY A 288 15.89 -5.24 -12.14
C GLY A 288 16.85 -6.40 -11.88
N VAL A 289 18.15 -6.14 -11.74
CA VAL A 289 19.12 -7.14 -11.29
C VAL A 289 18.70 -7.68 -9.93
N ALA A 290 18.74 -9.00 -9.76
CA ALA A 290 18.37 -9.64 -8.51
C ALA A 290 19.33 -9.22 -7.38
N VAL A 291 18.77 -8.80 -6.24
CA VAL A 291 19.50 -8.40 -5.05
C VAL A 291 19.28 -9.47 -3.98
N ARG A 292 20.36 -10.03 -3.44
CA ARG A 292 20.30 -10.95 -2.29
C ARG A 292 20.07 -10.15 -1.02
N ILE A 293 19.26 -10.70 -0.12
CA ILE A 293 19.05 -10.12 1.20
C ILE A 293 19.99 -10.82 2.16
N GLU A 294 20.81 -10.04 2.86
CA GLU A 294 21.69 -10.55 3.92
C GLU A 294 20.94 -10.46 5.24
N HIS A 295 20.77 -11.61 5.89
CA HIS A 295 20.24 -11.68 7.24
C HIS A 295 21.40 -11.71 8.24
N PRO A 296 21.38 -10.89 9.31
CA PRO A 296 22.32 -11.04 10.40
C PRO A 296 22.28 -12.49 10.92
N GLU A 297 23.45 -13.04 11.25
CA GLU A 297 23.52 -14.28 12.03
C GLU A 297 22.81 -14.06 13.37
N ALA A 298 21.99 -15.03 13.77
CA ALA A 298 21.23 -15.01 15.00
C ALA A 298 22.12 -15.27 16.23
#